data_AF-D2PKB9-F1
#
_entry.id   AF-D2PKB9-F1
#
_cell.length_a   1.000
_cell.length_b   1.000
_cell.length_c   1.000
_cell.angle_alpha   90.00
_cell.angle_beta   90.00
_cell.angle_gamma   90.00
#
_symmetry.space_group_name_H-M   'P 1'
#
loop_
_entity.id
_entity.type
_entity.pdbx_description
1 polymer ?
#
loop_
_entity_poly.entity_id
_entity_poly.type
_entity_poly.pdbx_seq_one_letter_code
_entity_poly.pdbx_strand_id
1 'polypeptide(L)'
;MRSLEVSQLLIPGLTVHKYDSKGGIYALIIPKSFTHYISKSKVWEVILIIDGREMNIGIRNVYRTGKDIYMLSLPKKNMENLWKRLMEEKKKIDIIVKLPEVLA
;
A
#
# COMPACT_ATOMS: atom_id res chain seq x y z
N MET A 1 30.29 8.12 5.16
CA MET A 1 29.27 7.33 5.89
C MET A 1 28.10 7.07 4.95
N ARG A 2 27.82 5.82 4.57
CA ARG A 2 26.55 5.47 3.90
C ARG A 2 25.46 5.58 4.96
N SER A 3 24.50 6.47 4.78
CA SER A 3 23.29 6.45 5.61
C SER A 3 22.60 5.10 5.44
N LEU A 4 22.14 4.49 6.53
CA LEU A 4 21.19 3.37 6.50
C LEU A 4 19.90 3.89 5.86
N GLU A 5 19.80 3.82 4.54
CA GLU A 5 18.53 4.03 3.86
C GLU A 5 17.59 2.90 4.28
N VAL A 6 16.41 3.28 4.77
CA VAL A 6 15.34 2.35 5.10
C VAL A 6 14.95 1.64 3.80
N SER A 7 15.46 0.43 3.59
CA SER A 7 15.19 -0.38 2.41
C SER A 7 13.78 -0.97 2.42
N GLN A 8 13.18 -1.08 3.61
CA GLN A 8 11.84 -1.62 3.84
C GLN A 8 11.14 -0.92 5.00
N LEU A 9 9.82 -0.76 4.88
CA LEU A 9 8.98 -0.12 5.89
C LEU A 9 7.73 -0.96 6.16
N LEU A 10 7.51 -1.30 7.44
CA LEU A 10 6.26 -1.89 7.91
C LEU A 10 5.26 -0.77 8.23
N ILE A 11 4.06 -0.87 7.67
CA ILE A 11 2.93 0.03 7.94
C ILE A 11 1.76 -0.82 8.44
N PRO A 12 1.46 -0.77 9.75
CA PRO A 12 0.44 -1.63 10.33
C PRO A 12 -0.97 -1.03 10.29
N GLY A 13 -1.99 -1.89 10.40
CA GLY A 13 -3.36 -1.52 10.74
C GLY A 13 -4.13 -0.77 9.65
N LEU A 14 -3.81 -1.02 8.38
CA LEU A 14 -4.44 -0.38 7.23
C LEU A 14 -5.79 -1.03 6.92
N THR A 15 -6.71 -0.24 6.35
CA THR A 15 -8.01 -0.69 5.86
C THR A 15 -8.10 -0.48 4.35
N VAL A 16 -8.77 -1.40 3.69
CA VAL A 16 -9.07 -1.28 2.26
C VAL A 16 -10.22 -0.29 2.06
N HIS A 17 -10.08 0.58 1.05
CA HIS A 17 -11.09 1.54 0.63
C HIS A 17 -11.34 1.41 -0.87
N LYS A 18 -12.60 1.56 -1.29
CA LYS A 18 -12.99 1.60 -2.71
C LYS A 18 -13.29 3.04 -3.13
N TYR A 19 -12.79 3.42 -4.30
CA TYR A 19 -13.02 4.72 -4.92
C TYR A 19 -13.68 4.53 -6.29
N ASP A 20 -14.87 5.11 -6.44
CA ASP A 20 -15.72 4.85 -7.62
C ASP A 20 -15.36 5.72 -8.85
N SER A 21 -14.54 6.76 -8.68
CA SER A 21 -14.25 7.75 -9.74
C SER A 21 -13.46 7.22 -10.95
N LYS A 22 -12.94 5.99 -10.91
CA LYS A 22 -12.18 5.35 -12.00
C LYS A 22 -12.45 3.83 -12.10
N GLY A 23 -13.73 3.47 -12.15
CA GLY A 23 -14.17 2.08 -12.31
C GLY A 23 -13.82 1.18 -11.12
N GLY A 24 -14.00 1.70 -9.89
CA GLY A 24 -13.77 0.96 -8.65
C GLY A 24 -12.30 0.62 -8.41
N ILE A 25 -11.51 1.59 -7.93
CA ILE A 25 -10.13 1.33 -7.51
C ILE A 25 -10.15 1.03 -6.00
N TYR A 26 -9.60 -0.13 -5.63
CA TYR A 26 -9.28 -0.41 -4.23
C TYR A 26 -7.92 0.15 -3.87
N ALA A 27 -7.80 0.74 -2.70
CA ALA A 27 -6.58 1.36 -2.22
C ALA A 27 -6.47 1.31 -0.69
N LEU A 28 -5.25 1.49 -0.20
CA LEU A 28 -4.94 1.68 1.21
C LEU A 28 -4.62 3.15 1.45
N ILE A 29 -5.20 3.75 2.48
CA ILE A 29 -4.86 5.10 2.91
C ILE A 29 -3.64 5.00 3.84
N ILE A 30 -2.58 5.71 3.49
CA ILE A 30 -1.33 5.69 4.26
C ILE A 30 -1.45 6.69 5.43
N PRO A 31 -1.20 6.26 6.68
CA PRO A 31 -1.27 7.15 7.84
C PRO A 31 -0.24 8.26 7.76
N LYS A 32 -0.57 9.43 8.32
CA LYS A 32 0.26 10.64 8.28
C LYS A 32 1.67 10.42 8.82
N SER A 33 1.85 9.56 9.82
CA SER A 33 3.17 9.23 10.38
C SER A 33 4.11 8.55 9.39
N PHE A 34 3.58 7.93 8.33
CA PHE A 34 4.34 7.22 7.31
C PHE A 34 4.49 8.00 5.99
N THR A 35 3.87 9.19 5.86
CA THR A 35 3.85 9.93 4.59
C THR A 35 5.24 10.38 4.14
N HIS A 36 6.10 10.81 5.07
CA HIS A 36 7.48 11.20 4.78
C HIS A 36 8.29 10.07 4.12
N TYR A 37 8.01 8.82 4.49
CA TYR A 37 8.71 7.66 3.92
C TYR A 37 8.09 7.27 2.57
N ILE A 38 6.77 7.12 2.52
CA ILE A 38 6.09 6.64 1.31
C ILE A 38 6.21 7.64 0.14
N SER A 39 6.36 8.93 0.44
CA SER A 39 6.48 9.98 -0.58
C SER A 39 7.82 9.97 -1.33
N LYS A 40 8.82 9.20 -0.87
CA LYS A 40 10.15 9.14 -1.50
C LYS A 40 10.13 8.49 -2.89
N SER A 41 9.11 7.70 -3.20
CA SER A 41 8.92 7.07 -4.51
C SER A 41 7.45 7.09 -4.92
N LYS A 42 7.20 7.13 -6.23
CA LYS A 42 5.86 6.94 -6.79
C LYS A 42 5.42 5.48 -6.85
N VAL A 43 6.37 4.56 -6.73
CA VAL A 43 6.15 3.12 -6.83
C VAL A 43 6.92 2.36 -5.74
N TRP A 44 6.28 1.31 -5.23
CA TRP A 44 6.83 0.46 -4.18
C TRP A 44 6.50 -1.00 -4.49
N GLU A 45 7.41 -1.92 -4.21
CA GLU A 45 7.04 -3.32 -4.08
C GLU A 45 6.29 -3.50 -2.76
N VAL A 46 5.16 -4.21 -2.79
CA VAL A 46 4.27 -4.31 -1.63
C VAL A 46 4.00 -5.77 -1.29
N ILE A 47 4.18 -6.09 -0.02
CA ILE A 47 3.80 -7.36 0.59
C ILE A 47 2.71 -7.08 1.61
N LEU A 48 1.56 -7.73 1.49
CA LEU A 48 0.50 -7.67 2.48
C LEU A 48 0.73 -8.72 3.56
N ILE A 49 0.38 -8.41 4.80
CA ILE A 49 0.32 -9.35 5.91
C ILE A 49 -1.13 -9.43 6.36
N ILE A 50 -1.74 -10.61 6.18
CA ILE A 50 -3.14 -10.88 6.53
C ILE A 50 -3.16 -12.16 7.36
N ASP A 51 -3.65 -12.09 8.59
CA ASP A 51 -3.69 -13.22 9.53
C ASP A 51 -2.31 -13.92 9.68
N GLY A 52 -1.25 -13.12 9.73
CA GLY A 52 0.13 -13.59 9.84
C GLY A 52 0.71 -14.22 8.56
N ARG A 53 -0.03 -14.19 7.44
CA ARG A 53 0.46 -14.70 6.15
C ARG A 53 0.87 -13.56 5.23
N GLU A 54 2.04 -13.72 4.63
CA GLU A 54 2.56 -12.78 3.63
C GLU A 54 2.01 -13.08 2.24
N MET A 55 1.66 -12.02 1.50
CA MET A 55 1.26 -12.09 0.11
C MET A 55 1.90 -10.93 -0.66
N ASN A 56 2.87 -11.24 -1.53
CA ASN A 56 3.45 -10.26 -2.42
C ASN A 56 2.43 -9.87 -3.50
N ILE A 57 2.07 -8.59 -3.53
CA ILE A 57 1.15 -8.03 -4.54
C ILE A 57 1.90 -7.24 -5.61
N GLY A 58 3.23 -7.33 -5.68
CA GLY A 58 4.08 -6.70 -6.68
C GLY A 58 4.16 -5.18 -6.55
N ILE A 59 4.59 -4.53 -7.65
CA ILE A 59 4.77 -3.09 -7.69
C ILE A 59 3.42 -2.37 -7.71
N ARG A 60 3.25 -1.43 -6.78
CA ARG A 60 2.05 -0.60 -6.64
C ARG A 60 2.40 0.87 -6.67
N ASN A 61 1.46 1.64 -7.19
CA ASN A 61 1.60 3.08 -7.28
C ASN A 61 1.12 3.73 -5.99
N VAL A 62 1.82 4.79 -5.61
CA VAL A 62 1.45 5.69 -4.53
C VAL A 62 1.01 7.01 -5.13
N TYR A 63 -0.19 7.45 -4.77
CA TYR A 63 -0.79 8.69 -5.26
C TYR A 63 -1.08 9.62 -4.09
N ARG A 64 -0.89 10.92 -4.31
CA ARG A 64 -1.29 11.96 -3.36
C ARG A 64 -2.68 12.47 -3.72
N THR A 65 -3.64 12.36 -2.81
CA THR A 65 -5.00 12.86 -2.96
C THR A 65 -5.24 14.03 -1.99
N GLY A 66 -4.76 15.22 -2.35
CA GLY A 66 -4.85 16.42 -1.51
C GLY A 66 -3.60 16.72 -0.69
N LYS A 67 -3.71 17.55 0.35
CA LYS A 67 -2.54 18.17 0.98
C LYS A 67 -1.61 17.15 1.63
N ASP A 68 -2.07 16.14 2.35
CA ASP A 68 -1.17 15.15 3.00
C ASP A 68 -1.73 13.73 3.02
N ILE A 69 -2.61 13.40 2.08
CA ILE A 69 -3.23 12.07 2.02
C ILE A 69 -2.55 11.29 0.90
N TYR A 70 -1.89 10.20 1.27
CA TYR A 70 -1.26 9.28 0.34
C TYR A 70 -2.08 7.99 0.27
N MET A 71 -2.21 7.45 -0.93
CA MET A 71 -2.94 6.23 -1.20
C MET A 71 -2.08 5.26 -1.98
N LEU A 72 -2.10 3.99 -1.59
CA LEU A 72 -1.44 2.90 -2.30
C LEU A 72 -2.49 2.08 -3.05
N SER A 73 -2.35 1.94 -4.37
CA SER A 73 -3.32 1.18 -5.16
C SER A 73 -3.19 -0.32 -4.93
N LEU A 74 -4.32 -1.03 -4.99
CA LEU A 74 -4.38 -2.49 -4.97
C LEU A 74 -4.64 -3.06 -6.37
N PRO A 75 -4.09 -4.24 -6.71
CA PRO A 75 -4.30 -4.85 -8.03
C PRO A 75 -5.76 -5.22 -8.25
N LYS A 76 -6.28 -4.99 -9.46
CA LYS A 76 -7.62 -5.48 -9.81
C LYS A 76 -7.62 -6.95 -10.23
N LYS A 77 -6.66 -7.37 -11.07
CA LYS A 77 -6.65 -8.69 -11.70
C LYS A 77 -6.66 -9.82 -10.66
N ASN A 78 -7.71 -10.66 -10.70
CA ASN A 78 -7.90 -11.85 -9.86
C ASN A 78 -7.93 -11.62 -8.34
N MET A 79 -8.05 -10.37 -7.87
CA MET A 79 -8.03 -10.05 -6.42
C MET A 79 -9.20 -9.17 -5.96
N GLU A 80 -10.12 -8.79 -6.85
CA GLU A 80 -11.23 -7.90 -6.52
C GLU A 80 -12.11 -8.41 -5.38
N ASN A 81 -12.45 -9.71 -5.40
CA ASN A 81 -13.25 -10.33 -4.34
C ASN A 81 -12.56 -10.28 -2.97
N LEU A 82 -11.22 -10.39 -2.95
CA LEU A 82 -10.45 -10.27 -1.72
C LEU A 82 -10.56 -8.84 -1.16
N TRP A 83 -10.37 -7.82 -1.99
CA TRP A 83 -10.46 -6.43 -1.54
C TRP A 83 -11.85 -6.04 -1.07
N LYS A 84 -12.87 -6.50 -1.80
CA LYS A 84 -14.27 -6.32 -1.39
C LYS A 84 -14.51 -6.90 0.00
N ARG A 85 -14.14 -8.17 0.22
CA ARG A 85 -14.29 -8.84 1.52
C ARG A 85 -13.56 -8.10 2.65
N LEU A 86 -12.27 -7.79 2.45
CA LEU A 86 -11.47 -7.10 3.46
C LEU A 86 -12.03 -5.72 3.82
N MET A 87 -12.56 -5.00 2.83
CA MET A 87 -13.21 -3.71 3.02
C MET A 87 -14.54 -3.86 3.81
N GLU A 88 -15.40 -4.80 3.42
CA GLU A 88 -16.69 -5.05 4.08
C GLU A 88 -16.52 -5.50 5.53
N GLU A 89 -15.53 -6.36 5.80
CA GLU A 89 -15.15 -6.81 7.15
C GLU A 89 -14.43 -5.72 7.96
N LYS A 90 -14.08 -4.58 7.34
CA LYS A 90 -13.18 -3.55 7.92
C LYS A 90 -11.89 -4.15 8.49
N LYS A 91 -11.40 -5.21 7.84
CA LYS A 91 -10.26 -5.98 8.30
C LYS A 91 -9.00 -5.12 8.27
N LYS A 92 -8.24 -5.20 9.36
CA LYS A 92 -6.93 -4.54 9.48
C LYS A 92 -5.88 -5.43 8.85
N ILE A 93 -5.09 -4.86 7.94
CA ILE A 93 -3.97 -5.53 7.30
C ILE A 93 -2.71 -4.70 7.50
N ASP A 94 -1.58 -5.37 7.66
CA ASP A 94 -0.28 -4.70 7.67
C ASP A 94 0.33 -4.82 6.28
N ILE A 95 1.21 -3.89 5.93
CA ILE A 95 1.97 -3.96 4.69
C ILE A 95 3.45 -3.75 4.94
N ILE A 96 4.28 -4.44 4.18
CA ILE A 96 5.69 -4.09 4.00
C ILE A 96 5.82 -3.44 2.64
N VAL A 97 6.45 -2.27 2.59
CA VAL A 97 6.82 -1.61 1.32
C VAL A 97 8.34 -1.59 1.18
N LYS A 98 8.83 -1.91 -0.02
CA LYS A 98 10.25 -1.91 -0.39
C LYS A 98 10.47 -1.05 -1.62
N LEU A 99 11.60 -0.33 -1.66
CA LEU A 99 11.99 0.37 -2.89
C LEU A 99 12.21 -0.69 -3.98
N PRO A 100 11.61 -0.55 -5.18
CA PRO A 100 11.81 -1.53 -6.24
C PRO A 100 13.28 -1.59 -6.63
N GLU A 101 13.87 -2.78 -6.66
CA GLU A 101 15.29 -2.98 -7.03
C GLU A 101 15.60 -2.49 -8.45
N VAL A 102 14.59 -2.39 -9.33
CA VAL A 102 14.71 -1.86 -10.69
C VAL A 102 15.01 -0.34 -10.73
N LEU A 103 14.95 0.34 -9.58
CA LEU A 103 15.25 1.77 -9.43
C LEU A 103 16.46 2.03 -8.51
N ALA A 104 17.16 0.97 -8.07
CA ALA A 104 18.33 1.04 -7.19
C ALA A 104 19.66 0.99 -7.96
#